data_AF-A0A7S1CSI9-F1
#
_entry.id   AF-A0A7S1CSI9-F1
#
_cell.length_a   1.000
_cell.length_b   1.000
_cell.length_c   1.000
_cell.angle_alpha   90.00
_cell.angle_beta   90.00
_cell.angle_gamma   90.00
#
_symmetry.space_group_name_H-M   'P 1'
#
loop_
_entity.id
_entity.type
_entity.pdbx_description
1 polymer ?
#
loop_
_entity_poly.entity_id
_entity_poly.type
_entity_poly.pdbx_seq_one_letter_code
_entity_poly.pdbx_strand_id
1 'polypeptide(L)'
;FAFISGHAGIGKSFLAYEFGKHVIMSGGIFLAGKFDQLQQGKPFSALAAAFNGYCGMLMQSSELQKRREVVASKLRSSLGREVYYLTKIIPCLNDILGSEQSDDSFYD
;
A
#
# COMPACT_ATOMS: atom_id res chain seq x y z
N PHE A 1 3.41 -10.77 15.32
CA PHE A 1 2.06 -10.21 15.06
C PHE A 1 1.45 -9.84 16.40
N ALA A 2 0.70 -8.75 16.50
CA ALA A 2 0.02 -8.32 17.72
C ALA A 2 -1.48 -8.14 17.44
N PHE A 3 -2.33 -8.49 18.41
CA PHE A 3 -3.78 -8.37 18.30
C PHE A 3 -4.34 -7.54 19.45
N ILE A 4 -5.22 -6.59 19.13
CA ILE A 4 -5.86 -5.72 20.13
C ILE A 4 -7.34 -6.12 20.22
N SER A 5 -7.72 -6.75 21.33
CA SER A 5 -9.08 -7.22 21.61
C SER A 5 -9.75 -6.44 22.74
N GLY A 6 -11.08 -6.37 22.73
CA GLY A 6 -11.87 -5.69 23.76
C GLY A 6 -13.25 -5.27 23.27
N HIS A 7 -14.11 -4.81 24.17
CA HIS A 7 -15.48 -4.40 23.89
C HIS A 7 -15.57 -3.31 22.81
N ALA A 8 -16.70 -3.25 22.09
CA ALA A 8 -16.96 -2.17 21.14
C ALA A 8 -16.88 -0.81 21.84
N GLY A 9 -16.32 0.21 21.18
CA GLY A 9 -16.18 1.55 21.74
C GLY A 9 -15.03 1.76 22.73
N ILE A 10 -14.29 0.72 23.17
CA ILE A 10 -13.20 0.86 24.15
C ILE A 10 -11.92 1.55 23.61
N GLY A 11 -11.94 2.03 22.36
CA GLY A 11 -10.80 2.76 21.77
C GLY A 11 -9.72 1.89 21.10
N LYS A 12 -10.00 0.63 20.74
CA LYS A 12 -9.01 -0.25 20.06
C LYS A 12 -8.39 0.38 18.81
N SER A 13 -9.23 0.97 17.95
CA SER A 13 -8.76 1.66 16.73
C SER A 13 -7.98 2.93 17.06
N PHE A 14 -8.37 3.65 18.11
CA PHE A 14 -7.66 4.83 18.58
C PHE A 14 -6.25 4.46 19.08
N LEU A 15 -6.12 3.40 19.87
CA LEU A 15 -4.83 2.90 20.35
C LEU A 15 -3.90 2.51 19.19
N ALA A 16 -4.41 1.78 18.19
CA ALA A 16 -3.63 1.40 17.02
C ALA A 16 -3.17 2.62 16.21
N TYR A 17 -4.02 3.63 16.08
CA TYR A 17 -3.70 4.88 15.40
C TYR A 17 -2.65 5.70 16.15
N GLU A 18 -2.75 5.80 17.48
CA GLU A 18 -1.80 6.54 18.31
C GLU A 18 -0.41 5.87 18.30
N PHE A 19 -0.37 4.54 18.33
CA PHE A 19 0.86 3.78 18.09
C PHE A 19 1.46 4.11 16.71
N GLY A 20 0.62 4.18 15.68
CA GLY A 20 1.05 4.56 14.33
C GLY A 20 1.70 5.94 14.28
N LYS A 21 1.17 6.93 15.01
CA LYS A 21 1.81 8.25 15.12
C LYS A 21 3.22 8.15 15.71
N HIS A 22 3.39 7.38 16.79
CA HIS A 22 4.70 7.16 17.39
C HIS A 22 5.68 6.54 16.39
N VAL A 23 5.25 5.55 15.61
CA VAL A 23 6.08 4.94 14.56
C VAL A 23 6.54 5.98 13.54
N ILE A 24 5.64 6.85 13.07
CA ILE A 24 5.98 7.92 12.11
C ILE A 24 6.96 8.91 12.74
N MET A 25 6.73 9.34 13.98
CA MET A 25 7.62 10.28 14.69
C MET A 25 9.03 9.73 14.88
N SER A 26 9.17 8.40 15.03
CA SER A 26 10.47 7.73 15.10
C SER A 26 11.11 7.47 13.72
N GLY A 27 10.57 8.03 12.64
CA GLY A 27 11.08 7.86 11.26
C GLY A 27 10.66 6.55 10.59
N GLY A 28 9.73 5.81 11.21
CA GLY A 28 9.14 4.60 10.65
C GLY A 28 8.04 4.86 9.63
N ILE A 29 7.60 3.80 8.96
CA ILE A 29 6.48 3.83 8.02
C ILE A 29 5.28 3.18 8.71
N PHE A 30 4.13 3.87 8.69
CA PHE A 30 2.87 3.33 9.20
C PHE A 30 1.83 3.26 8.09
N LEU A 31 1.34 2.05 7.82
CA LEU A 31 0.29 1.79 6.84
C LEU A 31 -0.97 1.36 7.58
N ALA A 32 -2.10 1.97 7.24
CA ALA A 32 -3.38 1.69 7.88
C ALA A 32 -4.47 1.39 6.85
N GLY A 33 -5.23 0.33 7.12
CA GLY A 33 -6.37 -0.09 6.31
C GLY A 33 -7.52 -0.49 7.21
N LYS A 34 -8.73 -0.01 6.89
CA LYS A 34 -9.95 -0.41 7.60
C LYS A 34 -10.75 -1.37 6.74
N PHE A 35 -11.03 -2.56 7.27
CA PHE A 35 -12.04 -3.44 6.70
C PHE A 35 -13.41 -2.94 7.16
N ASP A 36 -14.03 -2.12 6.31
CA ASP A 36 -15.38 -1.65 6.59
C ASP A 36 -16.40 -2.69 6.12
N GLN A 37 -17.13 -3.26 7.08
CA GLN A 37 -18.14 -4.28 6.81
C GLN A 37 -19.31 -3.74 5.97
N LEU A 38 -19.48 -2.41 5.90
CA LEU A 38 -20.46 -1.73 5.05
C LEU A 38 -19.98 -1.53 3.61
N GLN A 39 -18.66 -1.62 3.34
CA GLN A 39 -18.10 -1.60 1.98
C GLN A 39 -18.12 -3.01 1.36
N GLN A 40 -19.26 -3.68 1.45
CA GLN A 40 -19.48 -4.98 0.81
C GLN A 40 -19.25 -4.84 -0.70
N GLY A 41 -18.26 -5.56 -1.24
CA GLY A 41 -18.10 -5.74 -2.68
C GLY A 41 -16.71 -5.50 -3.26
N LYS A 42 -15.76 -4.90 -2.52
CA LYS A 42 -14.37 -4.73 -3.02
C LYS A 42 -13.39 -5.58 -2.23
N PRO A 43 -12.95 -6.74 -2.75
CA PRO A 43 -11.89 -7.50 -2.10
C PRO A 43 -10.64 -6.63 -1.98
N PHE A 44 -9.89 -6.81 -0.89
CA PHE A 44 -8.65 -6.07 -0.60
C PHE A 44 -8.78 -4.55 -0.42
N SER A 45 -9.98 -4.00 -0.21
CA SER A 45 -10.17 -2.54 -0.03
C SER A 45 -9.30 -1.92 1.07
N ALA A 46 -9.19 -2.58 2.22
CA ALA A 46 -8.33 -2.15 3.33
C ALA A 46 -6.85 -2.17 2.94
N LEU A 47 -6.43 -3.17 2.16
CA LEU A 47 -5.06 -3.29 1.68
C LEU A 47 -4.75 -2.20 0.66
N ALA A 48 -5.64 -1.97 -0.30
CA ALA A 48 -5.53 -0.90 -1.28
C ALA A 48 -5.45 0.48 -0.60
N ALA A 49 -6.25 0.72 0.45
CA ALA A 49 -6.19 1.94 1.25
C ALA A 49 -4.83 2.12 1.95
N ALA A 50 -4.30 1.05 2.56
CA ALA A 50 -3.01 1.05 3.22
C ALA A 50 -1.86 1.37 2.23
N PHE A 51 -1.86 0.73 1.05
CA PHE A 51 -0.87 1.01 0.02
C PHE A 51 -1.03 2.39 -0.60
N ASN A 52 -2.24 2.93 -0.72
CA ASN A 52 -2.43 4.29 -1.22
C ASN A 52 -1.71 5.33 -0.35
N GLY A 53 -1.78 5.17 0.98
CA GLY A 53 -0.99 5.98 1.91
C GLY A 53 0.52 5.83 1.71
N TYR A 54 0.99 4.60 1.43
CA TYR A 54 2.40 4.34 1.13
C TYR A 54 2.86 5.01 -0.16
N CYS A 55 2.09 4.84 -1.24
CA CYS A 55 2.32 5.45 -2.55
C CYS A 55 2.41 6.97 -2.43
N GLY A 56 1.47 7.60 -1.71
CA GLY A 56 1.49 9.03 -1.43
C GLY A 56 2.76 9.48 -0.69
N MET A 57 3.17 8.73 0.34
CA MET A 57 4.41 9.02 1.09
C MET A 57 5.65 8.95 0.18
N LEU A 58 5.76 7.92 -0.66
CA LEU A 58 6.88 7.77 -1.60
C LEU A 58 6.96 8.89 -2.65
N MET A 59 5.83 9.50 -3.02
CA MET A 59 5.79 10.58 -4.01
C MET A 59 6.14 11.96 -3.43
N GLN A 60 5.97 12.17 -2.12
CA GLN A 60 6.13 13.51 -1.51
C GLN A 60 7.57 13.88 -1.16
N SER A 61 8.50 12.92 -1.08
CA SER A 61 9.87 13.18 -0.62
C SER A 61 10.91 12.75 -1.64
N SER A 62 11.83 13.66 -1.97
CA SER A 62 13.00 13.39 -2.81
C SER A 62 13.93 12.34 -2.19
N GLU A 63 14.00 12.26 -0.87
CA GLU A 63 14.75 11.22 -0.15
C GLU A 63 14.15 9.82 -0.39
N LEU A 64 12.83 9.75 -0.55
CA LEU A 64 12.09 8.51 -0.80
C LEU A 64 12.08 8.10 -2.27
N GLN A 65 12.58 8.93 -3.19
CA GLN A 65 12.68 8.61 -4.61
C GLN A 65 13.55 7.37 -4.85
N LYS A 66 14.69 7.25 -4.15
CA LYS A 66 15.54 6.03 -4.21
C LYS A 66 14.79 4.80 -3.69
N ARG A 67 13.96 4.96 -2.65
CA ARG A 67 13.12 3.86 -2.14
C ARG A 67 12.05 3.46 -3.15
N ARG A 68 11.44 4.41 -3.86
CA ARG A 68 10.48 4.13 -4.94
C ARG A 68 11.11 3.22 -5.99
N GLU A 69 12.31 3.55 -6.48
CA GLU A 69 13.02 2.74 -7.48
C GLU A 69 13.36 1.34 -6.96
N VAL A 70 13.81 1.22 -5.71
CA VAL A 70 14.09 -0.08 -5.08
C VAL A 70 12.83 -0.94 -4.93
N VAL A 71 11.70 -0.33 -4.56
CA VAL A 71 10.42 -1.05 -4.47
C VAL A 71 9.96 -1.48 -5.86
N ALA A 72 10.04 -0.58 -6.84
CA ALA A 72 9.63 -0.85 -8.20
C ALA A 72 10.48 -1.95 -8.85
N SER A 73 11.80 -1.95 -8.62
CA SER A 73 12.70 -3.01 -9.13
C SER A 73 12.43 -4.35 -8.46
N LYS A 74 12.21 -4.39 -7.14
CA LYS A 74 11.85 -5.62 -6.41
C LYS A 74 10.50 -6.20 -6.84
N LEU A 75 9.51 -5.34 -7.06
CA LEU A 75 8.21 -5.79 -7.56
C LEU A 75 8.34 -6.40 -8.95
N ARG A 76 9.06 -5.73 -9.87
CA ARG A 76 9.33 -6.27 -11.21
C ARG A 76 10.14 -7.57 -11.18
N SER A 77 11.18 -7.66 -10.35
CA SER A 77 12.03 -8.85 -10.30
C SER A 77 11.30 -10.06 -9.71
N SER A 78 10.36 -9.84 -8.79
CA SER A 78 9.65 -10.91 -8.09
C SER A 78 8.39 -11.36 -8.82
N LEU A 79 7.67 -10.44 -9.47
CA LEU A 79 6.37 -10.69 -10.11
C LEU A 79 6.44 -10.69 -11.64
N GLY A 80 7.50 -10.11 -12.23
CA GLY A 80 7.64 -9.99 -13.67
C GLY A 80 6.41 -9.34 -14.32
N ARG A 81 5.83 -10.03 -15.30
CA ARG A 81 4.63 -9.58 -16.04
C ARG A 81 3.34 -9.64 -15.21
N GLU A 82 3.31 -10.44 -14.14
CA GLU A 82 2.11 -10.57 -13.30
C GLU A 82 1.86 -9.34 -12.42
N VAL A 83 2.84 -8.43 -12.31
CA VAL A 83 2.69 -7.16 -11.57
C VAL A 83 1.49 -6.35 -12.06
N TYR A 84 1.10 -6.49 -13.34
CA TYR A 84 -0.08 -5.87 -13.93
C TYR A 84 -1.39 -6.25 -13.20
N TYR A 85 -1.55 -7.49 -12.75
CA TYR A 85 -2.74 -7.89 -12.01
C TYR A 85 -2.79 -7.22 -10.64
N LEU A 86 -1.62 -7.03 -10.01
CA LEU A 86 -1.52 -6.35 -8.73
C LEU A 86 -1.88 -4.86 -8.86
N THR A 87 -1.51 -4.20 -9.96
CA THR A 87 -1.90 -2.80 -10.22
C THR A 87 -3.40 -2.64 -10.48
N LYS A 88 -4.10 -3.68 -10.96
CA LYS A 88 -5.58 -3.65 -11.05
C LYS A 88 -6.25 -3.67 -9.67
N ILE A 89 -5.67 -4.36 -8.70
CA ILE A 89 -6.20 -4.44 -7.33
C ILE A 89 -5.79 -3.22 -6.51
N ILE A 90 -4.56 -2.73 -6.70
CA ILE A 90 -3.97 -1.61 -5.97
C ILE A 90 -3.46 -0.57 -6.99
N PRO A 91 -4.35 0.31 -7.49
CA PRO A 91 -4.02 1.23 -8.58
C PRO A 91 -2.82 2.15 -8.32
N CYS A 92 -2.58 2.54 -7.05
CA CYS A 92 -1.47 3.43 -6.71
C CYS A 92 -0.08 2.82 -7.00
N LEU A 93 0.02 1.49 -7.13
CA LEU A 93 1.28 0.85 -7.51
C LEU A 93 1.72 1.24 -8.92
N ASN A 94 0.79 1.67 -9.78
CA ASN A 94 1.10 2.17 -11.11
C ASN A 94 2.01 3.42 -11.04
N ASP A 95 1.81 4.27 -10.03
CA ASP A 95 2.60 5.48 -9.83
C ASP A 95 4.03 5.16 -9.34
N ILE A 96 4.20 4.05 -8.62
CA ILE A 96 5.50 3.57 -8.12
C ILE A 96 6.27 2.86 -9.22
N LEU A 97 5.59 1.97 -9.96
CA LEU A 97 6.18 1.21 -11.05
C LEU A 97 6.54 2.16 -12.19
N GLY A 98 5.74 3.20 -12.45
CA GLY A 98 5.87 4.01 -13.65
C GLY A 98 5.27 3.28 -14.85
N SER A 99 4.87 4.04 -15.86
CA SER A 99 4.33 3.51 -17.11
C SER A 99 5.45 2.81 -17.90
N GLU A 100 5.82 1.59 -17.52
CA GLU A 100 6.36 0.65 -18.49
C GLU A 100 5.18 0.31 -19.39
N GLN A 101 5.13 1.00 -20.52
CA GLN A 101 4.34 0.58 -21.66
C GLN A 101 4.69 -0.89 -21.87
N SER A 102 3.74 -1.76 -21.54
CA SER A 102 3.78 -3.14 -22.00
C SER A 102 3.90 -3.06 -23.51
N ASP A 103 5.08 -3.40 -24.00
CA ASP A 103 5.39 -3.52 -25.42
C ASP A 103 4.27 -4.32 -26.08
N ASP A 104 3.64 -3.67 -27.05
CA ASP A 104 2.40 -4.05 -27.71
C ASP A 104 2.69 -5.18 -28.73
N SER A 105 3.00 -6.38 -28.25
CA SER A 105 3.36 -7.54 -29.09
C SER A 105 2.57 -8.80 -28.73
N PHE A 106 1.23 -8.66 -28.61
CA PHE A 106 0.33 -9.82 -28.46
C PHE A 106 -0.66 -9.99 -29.64
N TYR A 107 -0.26 -9.53 -30.83
CA TYR A 107 -0.81 -10.04 -32.10
C TYR A 107 0.34 -10.60 -32.94
N ASP A 108 0.71 -11.85 -32.68
CA ASP A 108 1.14 -12.83 -33.69
C ASP A 108 0.87 -14.25 -33.15
#